data_AF-A0A830GFA3-F1
#
_entry.id   AF-A0A830GFA3-F1
#
_cell.length_a   1.000
_cell.length_b   1.000
_cell.length_c   1.000
_cell.angle_alpha   90.00
_cell.angle_beta   90.00
_cell.angle_gamma   90.00
#
_symmetry.space_group_name_H-M   'P 1'
#
loop_
_entity.id
_entity.type
_entity.pdbx_description
1 polymer ?
#
loop_
_entity_poly.entity_id
_entity_poly.type
_entity_poly.pdbx_seq_one_letter_code
_entity_poly.pdbx_strand_id
1 'polypeptide(L)'
;MTLDADFPLDDGENAAVTLANDLEAALFLCDEFNSLGLVHASLADTRLVTTPTLLSVFVRNDQLSSTDALAILDSISDVRSWETNSYVKRARTLLNDT
;
A
#
# COMPACT_ATOMS: atom_id res chain seq x y z
N MET A 1 2.68 -12.08 -22.82
CA MET A 1 1.73 -10.99 -22.59
C MET A 1 2.49 -9.70 -22.80
N THR A 2 2.14 -8.94 -23.83
CA THR A 2 2.79 -7.65 -24.11
C THR A 2 2.05 -6.61 -23.28
N LEU A 3 2.77 -5.88 -22.42
CA LEU A 3 2.18 -4.78 -21.65
C LEU A 3 1.72 -3.70 -22.63
N ASP A 4 0.50 -3.21 -22.47
CA ASP A 4 -0.04 -2.12 -23.28
C ASP A 4 0.63 -0.82 -22.82
N ALA A 5 1.44 -0.23 -23.70
CA ALA A 5 2.21 0.98 -23.41
C ALA A 5 1.32 2.22 -23.20
N ASP A 6 0.05 2.16 -23.59
CA ASP A 6 -0.94 3.21 -23.36
C ASP A 6 -1.68 3.05 -22.02
N PHE A 7 -1.44 1.96 -21.28
CA PHE A 7 -2.04 1.76 -19.96
C PHE A 7 -1.30 2.61 -18.91
N PRO A 8 -2.03 3.33 -18.03
CA PRO A 8 -1.42 4.34 -17.16
C PRO A 8 -0.61 3.80 -15.98
N LEU A 9 -0.57 2.48 -15.76
CA LEU A 9 0.31 1.85 -14.77
C LEU A 9 1.68 1.59 -15.40
N ASP A 10 2.74 1.74 -14.61
CA ASP A 10 4.07 1.35 -15.06
C ASP A 10 4.24 -0.18 -15.17
N ASP A 11 5.39 -0.62 -15.70
CA ASP A 11 5.67 -2.04 -15.90
C ASP A 11 5.64 -2.84 -14.57
N GLY A 12 6.09 -2.23 -13.48
CA GLY A 12 6.14 -2.86 -12.15
C GLY A 12 4.76 -3.00 -11.53
N GLU A 13 3.95 -1.94 -11.59
CA GLU A 13 2.56 -1.94 -11.14
C GLU A 13 1.71 -2.94 -11.93
N ASN A 14 1.84 -2.95 -13.26
CA ASN A 14 1.15 -3.92 -14.11
C ASN A 14 1.57 -5.35 -13.81
N ALA A 15 2.87 -5.61 -13.65
CA ALA A 15 3.37 -6.95 -13.31
C ALA A 15 2.83 -7.41 -11.95
N ALA A 16 2.80 -6.53 -10.95
CA ALA A 16 2.29 -6.85 -9.63
C ALA A 16 0.78 -7.14 -9.65
N VAL A 17 -0.01 -6.32 -10.33
CA VAL A 17 -1.47 -6.54 -10.51
C VAL A 17 -1.75 -7.84 -11.26
N THR A 18 -1.03 -8.08 -12.35
CA THR A 18 -1.17 -9.32 -13.14
C THR A 18 -0.89 -10.54 -12.27
N LEU A 19 0.22 -10.51 -11.52
CA LEU A 19 0.58 -11.59 -10.61
C LEU A 19 -0.49 -11.81 -9.53
N ALA A 20 -1.04 -10.74 -8.96
CA ALA A 20 -2.07 -10.86 -7.92
C ALA A 20 -3.35 -11.48 -8.45
N ASN A 21 -3.77 -11.10 -9.65
CA ASN A 21 -4.94 -11.67 -10.31
C ASN A 21 -4.71 -13.14 -10.69
N ASP A 22 -3.54 -13.46 -11.26
CA ASP A 22 -3.17 -14.83 -11.65
C ASP A 22 -3.12 -15.80 -10.45
N LEU A 23 -2.69 -15.29 -9.29
CA LEU A 23 -2.62 -16.06 -8.04
C LEU A 23 -3.94 -16.07 -7.26
N GLU A 24 -4.98 -15.37 -7.74
CA GLU A 24 -6.22 -15.14 -6.99
C GLU A 24 -5.93 -14.65 -5.56
N ALA A 25 -4.97 -13.72 -5.43
CA ALA A 25 -4.48 -13.28 -4.14
C ALA A 25 -5.62 -12.68 -3.30
N ALA A 26 -5.68 -13.03 -2.02
CA ALA A 26 -6.68 -12.44 -1.12
C ALA A 26 -6.42 -10.94 -0.89
N LEU A 27 -5.15 -10.55 -0.84
CA LEU A 27 -4.72 -9.19 -0.53
C LEU A 27 -3.58 -8.75 -1.46
N PHE A 28 -3.61 -7.48 -1.84
CA PHE A 28 -2.53 -6.78 -2.52
C PHE A 28 -1.99 -5.67 -1.62
N LEU A 29 -0.76 -5.81 -1.14
CA LEU A 29 -0.11 -4.77 -0.34
C LEU A 29 0.48 -3.71 -1.26
N CYS A 30 0.02 -2.48 -1.11
CA CYS A 30 0.44 -1.36 -1.94
C CYS A 30 1.01 -0.21 -1.11
N ASP A 31 2.08 0.35 -1.62
CA ASP A 31 2.81 1.47 -1.04
C ASP A 31 2.99 2.61 -2.07
N GLU A 32 2.32 2.50 -3.22
CA GLU A 32 2.17 3.57 -4.20
C GLU A 32 0.83 4.29 -4.02
N PHE A 33 0.84 5.62 -4.03
CA PHE A 33 -0.34 6.44 -3.71
C PHE A 33 -0.78 7.37 -4.84
N ASN A 34 0.05 7.57 -5.86
CA ASN A 34 -0.29 8.42 -7.01
C ASN A 34 -1.28 7.72 -7.95
N SER A 35 -1.14 6.41 -8.11
CA SER A 35 -1.96 5.57 -9.02
C SER A 35 -2.91 4.64 -8.29
N LEU A 36 -3.17 4.86 -6.99
CA LEU A 36 -3.90 3.91 -6.13
C LEU A 36 -5.29 3.53 -6.70
N GLY A 37 -6.00 4.48 -7.31
CA GLY A 37 -7.29 4.22 -7.94
C GLY A 37 -7.19 3.32 -9.19
N LEU A 38 -6.13 3.49 -9.98
CA LEU A 38 -5.86 2.65 -11.16
C LEU A 38 -5.41 1.26 -10.76
N VAL A 39 -4.52 1.15 -9.77
CA VAL A 39 -4.12 -0.14 -9.18
C VAL A 39 -5.36 -0.86 -8.67
N HIS A 40 -6.23 -0.18 -7.91
CA HIS A 40 -7.46 -0.76 -7.40
C HIS A 40 -8.38 -1.27 -8.52
N ALA A 41 -8.60 -0.46 -9.56
CA ALA A 41 -9.47 -0.82 -10.68
C ALA A 41 -8.91 -1.96 -11.54
N SER A 42 -7.60 -2.21 -11.47
CA SER A 42 -6.94 -3.26 -12.26
C SER A 42 -6.89 -4.61 -11.52
N LEU A 43 -7.18 -4.63 -10.22
CA LEU A 43 -7.34 -5.86 -9.45
C LEU A 43 -8.74 -6.46 -9.71
N ALA A 44 -8.81 -7.78 -9.85
CA ALA A 44 -10.06 -8.51 -10.05
C ALA A 44 -10.86 -8.64 -8.73
N ASP A 45 -10.61 -9.71 -7.97
CA ASP A 45 -11.23 -9.95 -6.65
C ASP A 45 -10.27 -9.67 -5.48
N THR A 46 -9.04 -9.24 -5.79
CA THR A 46 -8.01 -8.99 -4.77
C THR A 46 -8.29 -7.70 -3.99
N ARG A 47 -8.25 -7.78 -2.66
CA ARG A 47 -8.41 -6.58 -1.82
C ARG A 47 -7.11 -5.79 -1.72
N LEU A 48 -7.16 -4.55 -2.20
CA LEU A 48 -6.08 -3.59 -2.02
C LEU A 48 -5.96 -3.16 -0.54
N VAL A 49 -4.75 -3.28 0.01
CA VAL A 49 -4.39 -2.85 1.38
C VAL A 49 -3.18 -1.94 1.28
N THR A 50 -3.25 -0.76 1.86
CA THR A 50 -2.09 0.14 1.89
C THR A 50 -1.15 -0.20 3.05
N THR A 51 0.16 0.00 2.87
CA THR A 51 1.15 -0.20 3.94
C THR A 51 0.77 0.50 5.26
N PRO A 52 0.32 1.76 5.28
CA PRO A 52 -0.11 2.39 6.53
C PRO A 52 -1.36 1.75 7.16
N THR A 53 -2.26 1.19 6.35
CA THR A 53 -3.41 0.42 6.85
C THR A 53 -2.97 -0.87 7.50
N LEU A 54 -2.02 -1.59 6.89
CA LEU A 54 -1.47 -2.82 7.45
C LEU A 54 -0.82 -2.58 8.82
N LEU A 55 0.01 -1.55 8.94
CA LEU A 55 0.62 -1.16 10.22
C LEU A 55 -0.43 -0.84 11.28
N SER A 56 -1.48 -0.10 10.92
CA SER A 56 -2.60 0.21 11.83
C SER A 56 -3.32 -1.05 12.31
N VAL A 57 -3.46 -2.06 11.46
CA VAL A 57 -4.08 -3.35 11.83
C VAL A 57 -3.16 -4.16 12.75
N PHE A 58 -1.85 -4.17 12.52
CA PHE A 58 -0.91 -4.85 13.40
C PHE A 58 -0.89 -4.26 14.80
N VAL A 59 -0.94 -2.94 14.92
CA VAL A 59 -1.04 -2.28 16.24
C VAL A 59 -2.34 -2.63 16.94
N ARG A 60 -3.48 -2.55 16.25
CA ARG A 60 -4.79 -2.90 16.84
C ARG A 60 -4.93 -4.35 17.29
N ASN A 61 -4.12 -5.25 16.74
CA ASN A 61 -4.12 -6.67 17.06
C ASN A 61 -2.93 -7.09 17.95
N ASP A 62 -2.26 -6.12 18.58
CA ASP A 62 -1.09 -6.32 19.46
C ASP A 62 0.06 -7.10 18.80
N GLN A 63 0.13 -7.07 17.46
CA GLN A 63 1.22 -7.70 16.69
C GLN A 63 2.42 -6.76 16.52
N LEU A 64 2.22 -5.47 16.76
CA LEU A 64 3.25 -4.44 16.69
C LEU A 64 2.94 -3.35 17.72
N SER A 65 3.95 -2.78 18.37
CA SER A 65 3.72 -1.60 19.20
C SER A 65 3.45 -0.36 18.32
N SER A 66 2.72 0.63 18.84
CA SER A 66 2.52 1.89 18.11
C SER A 66 3.87 2.58 17.80
N THR A 67 4.81 2.54 18.73
CA THR A 67 6.16 3.10 18.54
C THR A 67 6.91 2.42 17.40
N ASP A 68 6.90 1.09 17.33
CA ASP A 68 7.56 0.36 16.25
C ASP A 68 6.87 0.60 14.90
N ALA A 69 5.53 0.68 14.89
CA ALA A 69 4.77 1.01 13.68
C ALA A 69 5.10 2.39 13.13
N LEU A 70 5.26 3.39 14.00
CA LEU A 70 5.70 4.73 13.62
C LEU A 70 7.13 4.73 13.08
N ALA A 71 8.05 4.02 13.73
CA ALA A 71 9.44 3.90 13.26
C ALA A 71 9.52 3.25 11.86
N ILE A 72 8.72 2.20 11.61
CA ILE A 72 8.63 1.58 10.28
C ILE A 72 8.02 2.54 9.26
N LEU A 73 6.93 3.22 9.62
CA LEU A 73 6.28 4.19 8.71
C LEU A 73 7.25 5.30 8.30
N ASP A 74 8.07 5.78 9.22
CA ASP A 74 9.06 6.84 8.99
C ASP A 74 10.17 6.33 8.06
N SER A 75 10.73 5.15 8.35
CA SER A 75 11.75 4.54 7.49
C SER A 75 11.29 4.33 6.05
N ILE A 76 10.02 3.97 5.83
CA ILE A 76 9.50 3.81 4.46
C ILE A 76 9.24 5.17 3.82
N SER A 77 8.75 6.14 4.60
CA SER A 77 8.46 7.50 4.11
C SER A 77 9.70 8.20 3.56
N ASP A 78 10.86 8.00 4.20
CA ASP A 78 12.16 8.53 3.78
C ASP A 78 12.57 8.06 2.39
N VAL A 79 12.22 6.81 2.04
CA VAL A 79 12.55 6.21 0.73
C VAL A 79 11.50 6.54 -0.33
N ARG A 80 10.22 6.59 0.06
CA ARG A 80 9.09 6.68 -0.88
C ARG A 80 8.57 8.11 -1.09
N SER A 81 9.29 9.13 -0.59
CA SER A 81 8.90 10.55 -0.70
C SER A 81 7.47 10.83 -0.19
N TRP A 82 7.06 10.14 0.87
CA TRP A 82 5.68 10.20 1.38
C TRP A 82 5.38 11.37 2.30
N GLU A 83 6.36 12.23 2.62
CA GLU A 83 6.22 13.25 3.66
C GLU A 83 4.98 14.15 3.51
N THR A 84 4.57 14.42 2.27
CA THR A 84 3.41 15.28 1.99
C THR A 84 2.10 14.51 1.80
N ASN A 85 2.15 13.17 1.74
CA ASN A 85 1.02 12.32 1.41
C ASN A 85 -0.05 12.28 2.51
N SER A 86 -1.31 12.50 2.13
CA SER A 86 -2.43 12.60 3.07
C SER A 86 -2.81 11.26 3.72
N TYR A 87 -2.63 10.12 3.04
CA TYR A 87 -2.88 8.80 3.61
C TYR A 87 -1.88 8.47 4.71
N VAL A 88 -0.60 8.78 4.48
CA VAL A 88 0.48 8.56 5.44
C VAL A 88 0.31 9.45 6.67
N LYS A 89 -0.01 10.74 6.47
CA LYS A 89 -0.34 11.66 7.59
C LYS A 89 -1.49 11.15 8.44
N ARG A 90 -2.57 10.69 7.80
CA ARG A 90 -3.73 10.14 8.51
C ARG A 90 -3.36 8.89 9.31
N ALA A 91 -2.61 7.97 8.73
CA ALA A 91 -2.18 6.76 9.43
C ALA A 91 -1.29 7.08 10.62
N ARG A 92 -0.36 8.04 10.49
CA ARG A 92 0.45 8.52 11.60
C ARG A 92 -0.39 9.07 12.76
N THR A 93 -1.44 9.85 12.48
CA THR A 93 -2.37 10.33 13.51
C THR A 93 -3.04 9.16 14.23
N LEU A 94 -3.55 8.17 13.48
CA LEU A 94 -4.21 7.00 14.07
C LEU A 94 -3.27 6.17 14.96
N LEU A 95 -2.00 6.04 14.58
CA LEU A 95 -1.01 5.33 15.37
C LEU A 95 -0.68 6.09 16.68
N ASN A 96 -0.55 7.41 16.63
CA ASN A 96 -0.29 8.23 17.83
C ASN A 96 -1.45 8.22 18.85
N ASP A 97 -2.68 7.97 18.40
CA ASP A 97 -3.88 7.97 19.24
C ASP A 97 -4.17 6.59 19.89
N THR A 98 -3.30 5.59 19.69
CA THR A 98 -3.44 4.22 20.22
C THR A 98 -2.53 4.01 21.43
#